data_AF-E6JZD2-F1
#
_entry.id   AF-E6JZD2-F1
#
_cell.length_a   1.000
_cell.length_b   1.000
_cell.length_c   1.000
_cell.angle_alpha   90.00
_cell.angle_beta   90.00
_cell.angle_gamma   90.00
#
_symmetry.space_group_name_H-M   'P 1'
#
loop_
_entity.id
_entity.type
_entity.pdbx_description
1 polymer ?
#
loop_
_entity_poly.entity_id
_entity_poly.type
_entity_poly.pdbx_seq_one_letter_code
_entity_poly.pdbx_strand_id
1 'polypeptide(L)'
;MNPSTHRGDRQNIRQGWQEEVRQQEARREEARQEGAWQGNHQGDRQDARQNNQQNARWESREEAKTPAKALEAEPGRLFTHAGKSFVVSVVKVLLALLCLVLATAAGRIQIPGNPVPITLQTAVLMCMALTLSLPQITAAVASYIALGLAGFPVFSGFISAAALVGPTAGYIWGFLVATLVTAVIAGATRSRSAVDVAAAASARRFDGGLRDVMGIGSGRRGSRISRQVFSRVLTLSRFALACFVGLMLTQYTMGILMQAFLTHVSVSSLIMVSLPFLAADSIKVVFALIFSLTCMKFVESTDAPSEKGE
;
A
#
# COMPACT_ATOMS: atom_id res chain seq x y z
N MET A 1 -59.10 -56.08 77.25
CA MET A 1 -58.28 -54.93 76.81
C MET A 1 -58.06 -55.07 75.30
N ASN A 2 -58.55 -54.12 74.50
CA ASN A 2 -58.69 -54.22 73.05
C ASN A 2 -57.36 -53.88 72.33
N PRO A 3 -56.79 -54.73 71.45
CA PRO A 3 -55.48 -54.49 70.81
C PRO A 3 -55.52 -53.53 69.60
N SER A 4 -56.69 -53.00 69.23
CA SER A 4 -56.88 -52.25 67.98
C SER A 4 -56.42 -50.78 68.03
N THR A 5 -56.09 -50.22 69.20
CA THR A 5 -55.72 -48.80 69.35
C THR A 5 -54.24 -48.49 69.06
N HIS A 6 -53.34 -49.48 69.12
CA HIS A 6 -51.90 -49.24 68.94
C HIS A 6 -51.39 -49.26 67.49
N ARG A 7 -52.22 -49.63 66.51
CA ARG A 7 -51.81 -49.75 65.10
C ARG A 7 -52.05 -48.45 64.30
N GLY A 8 -53.06 -47.66 64.68
CA GLY A 8 -53.37 -46.35 64.07
C GLY A 8 -52.34 -45.27 64.37
N ASP A 9 -51.82 -45.22 65.61
CA ASP A 9 -50.83 -44.21 66.01
C ASP A 9 -49.50 -44.32 65.25
N ARG A 10 -49.03 -45.54 64.95
CA ARG A 10 -47.78 -45.71 64.19
C ARG A 10 -47.89 -45.30 62.72
N GLN A 11 -49.09 -45.39 62.13
CA GLN A 11 -49.33 -44.91 60.77
C GLN A 11 -49.42 -43.39 60.74
N ASN A 12 -50.05 -42.78 61.73
CA ASN A 12 -50.19 -41.32 61.83
C ASN A 12 -48.82 -40.64 62.04
N ILE A 13 -47.96 -41.21 62.90
CA ILE A 13 -46.58 -40.72 63.11
C ILE A 13 -45.73 -40.88 61.85
N ARG A 14 -45.88 -41.97 61.09
CA ARG A 14 -45.16 -42.15 59.81
C ARG A 14 -45.61 -41.15 58.74
N GLN A 15 -46.90 -40.84 58.68
CA GLN A 15 -47.41 -39.83 57.75
C GLN A 15 -46.94 -38.42 58.13
N GLY A 16 -46.98 -38.07 59.41
CA GLY A 16 -46.44 -36.79 59.89
C GLY A 16 -44.96 -36.60 59.56
N TRP A 17 -44.13 -37.64 59.77
CA TRP A 17 -42.70 -37.59 59.43
C TRP A 17 -42.45 -37.47 57.92
N GLN A 18 -43.26 -38.15 57.10
CA GLN A 18 -43.20 -38.05 55.63
C GLN A 18 -43.61 -36.65 55.14
N GLU A 19 -44.60 -36.02 55.76
CA GLU A 19 -45.00 -34.64 55.47
C GLU A 19 -43.88 -33.65 55.82
N GLU A 20 -43.23 -33.83 56.97
CA GLU A 20 -42.16 -32.98 57.46
C GLU A 20 -40.93 -33.02 56.55
N VAL A 21 -40.53 -34.22 56.10
CA VAL A 21 -39.45 -34.41 55.13
C VAL A 21 -39.81 -33.73 53.80
N ARG A 22 -41.04 -33.89 53.31
CA ARG A 22 -41.50 -33.27 52.07
C ARG A 22 -41.48 -31.73 52.15
N GLN A 23 -41.84 -31.17 53.30
CA GLN A 23 -41.75 -29.73 53.56
C GLN A 23 -40.30 -29.25 53.65
N GLN A 24 -39.39 -30.04 54.23
CA GLN A 24 -37.97 -29.68 54.27
C GLN A 24 -37.32 -29.73 52.88
N GLU A 25 -37.70 -30.69 52.04
CA GLU A 25 -37.21 -30.77 50.67
C GLU A 25 -37.71 -29.59 49.83
N ALA A 26 -38.99 -29.22 49.94
CA ALA A 26 -39.55 -28.04 49.27
C ALA A 26 -38.81 -26.74 49.66
N ARG A 27 -38.55 -26.54 50.96
CA ARG A 27 -37.78 -25.37 51.44
C ARG A 27 -36.33 -25.35 50.94
N ARG A 28 -35.72 -26.53 50.77
CA ARG A 28 -34.36 -26.65 50.21
C ARG A 28 -34.32 -26.34 48.72
N GLU A 29 -35.36 -26.69 47.98
CA GLU A 29 -35.49 -26.37 46.56
C GLU A 29 -35.72 -24.87 46.33
N GLU A 30 -36.59 -24.23 47.11
CA GLU A 30 -36.79 -22.78 47.08
C GLU A 30 -35.48 -22.04 47.37
N ALA A 31 -34.74 -22.44 48.42
CA ALA A 31 -33.43 -21.84 48.73
C ALA A 31 -32.39 -22.03 47.60
N ARG A 32 -32.42 -23.16 46.88
CA ARG A 32 -31.56 -23.36 45.69
C ARG A 32 -31.96 -22.47 44.53
N GLN A 33 -33.27 -22.30 44.29
CA GLN A 33 -33.78 -21.45 43.22
C GLN A 33 -33.48 -19.98 43.50
N GLU A 34 -33.66 -19.51 44.73
CA GLU A 34 -33.29 -18.15 45.13
C GLU A 34 -31.79 -17.88 44.99
N GLY A 35 -30.94 -18.83 45.39
CA GLY A 35 -29.48 -18.73 45.21
C GLY A 35 -29.07 -18.65 43.74
N ALA A 36 -29.69 -19.47 42.87
CA ALA A 36 -29.45 -19.43 41.42
C ALA A 36 -29.94 -18.12 40.78
N TRP A 37 -31.10 -17.62 41.21
CA TRP A 37 -31.69 -16.38 40.70
C TRP A 37 -30.86 -15.15 41.08
N GLN A 38 -30.34 -15.11 42.31
CA GLN A 38 -29.41 -14.06 42.77
C GLN A 38 -28.06 -14.11 42.06
N GLY A 39 -27.53 -15.30 41.79
CA GLY A 39 -26.28 -15.50 41.04
C GLY A 39 -26.34 -14.93 39.62
N ASN A 40 -27.40 -15.23 38.87
CA ASN A 40 -27.59 -14.69 37.52
C ASN A 40 -27.68 -13.15 37.51
N HIS A 41 -28.44 -12.57 38.44
CA HIS A 41 -28.61 -11.11 38.52
C HIS A 41 -27.34 -10.35 38.95
N GLN A 42 -26.38 -11.03 39.58
CA GLN A 42 -25.06 -10.45 39.86
C GLN A 42 -24.15 -10.51 38.64
N GLY A 43 -24.18 -11.60 37.87
CA GLY A 43 -23.48 -11.74 36.59
C GLY A 43 -23.89 -10.65 35.59
N ASP A 44 -25.19 -10.50 35.37
CA ASP A 44 -25.74 -9.48 34.45
C ASP A 44 -25.32 -8.05 34.84
N ARG A 45 -25.23 -7.77 36.14
CA ARG A 45 -24.78 -6.46 36.66
C ARG A 45 -23.27 -6.24 36.47
N GLN A 46 -22.46 -7.29 36.51
CA GLN A 46 -21.02 -7.19 36.25
C GLN A 46 -20.74 -6.98 34.76
N ASP A 47 -21.43 -7.73 33.89
CA ASP A 47 -21.31 -7.60 32.44
C ASP A 47 -21.75 -6.22 31.96
N ALA A 48 -22.86 -5.70 32.50
CA ALA A 48 -23.31 -4.34 32.21
C ALA A 48 -22.29 -3.27 32.63
N ARG A 49 -21.61 -3.45 33.78
CA ARG A 49 -20.54 -2.53 34.23
C ARG A 49 -19.33 -2.59 33.32
N GLN A 50 -18.93 -3.78 32.90
CA GLN A 50 -17.76 -3.97 32.05
C GLN A 50 -17.98 -3.39 30.64
N ASN A 51 -19.18 -3.61 30.07
CA ASN A 51 -19.57 -3.02 28.80
C ASN A 51 -19.60 -1.48 28.85
N ASN A 52 -20.13 -0.91 29.94
CA ASN A 52 -20.19 0.54 30.10
C ASN A 52 -18.79 1.17 30.26
N GLN A 53 -17.88 0.50 30.98
CA GLN A 53 -16.47 0.93 31.07
C GLN A 53 -15.75 0.86 29.72
N GLN A 54 -16.06 -0.15 28.92
CA GLN A 54 -15.48 -0.30 27.59
C GLN A 54 -15.98 0.80 26.66
N ASN A 55 -17.30 1.09 26.63
CA ASN A 55 -17.88 2.18 25.84
C ASN A 55 -17.31 3.54 26.24
N ALA A 56 -17.22 3.87 27.53
CA ALA A 56 -16.61 5.12 27.99
C ALA A 56 -15.15 5.28 27.52
N ARG A 57 -14.40 4.17 27.45
CA ARG A 57 -13.01 4.15 26.96
C ARG A 57 -12.95 4.33 25.43
N TRP A 58 -13.91 3.80 24.68
CA TRP A 58 -14.04 4.02 23.24
C TRP A 58 -14.39 5.47 22.93
N GLU A 59 -15.40 6.03 23.60
CA GLU A 59 -15.83 7.43 23.46
C GLU A 59 -14.68 8.40 23.78
N SER A 60 -13.94 8.16 24.86
CA SER A 60 -12.75 8.96 25.20
C SER A 60 -11.67 8.94 24.11
N ARG A 61 -11.48 7.80 23.42
CA ARG A 61 -10.54 7.68 22.30
C ARG A 61 -11.05 8.34 21.02
N GLU A 62 -12.35 8.31 20.76
CA GLU A 62 -12.99 8.98 19.62
C GLU A 62 -12.94 10.50 19.81
N GLU A 63 -13.26 10.99 21.01
CA GLU A 63 -13.13 12.40 21.36
C GLU A 63 -11.69 12.89 21.23
N ALA A 64 -10.70 12.10 21.66
CA ALA A 64 -9.29 12.46 21.52
C ALA A 64 -8.77 12.45 20.06
N LYS A 65 -9.43 11.70 19.16
CA LYS A 65 -9.13 11.70 17.72
C LYS A 65 -9.82 12.85 16.98
N THR A 66 -10.73 13.56 17.64
CA THR A 66 -11.48 14.65 17.02
C THR A 66 -10.51 15.80 16.69
N PRO A 67 -10.44 16.24 15.42
CA PRO A 67 -9.39 17.15 14.95
C PRO A 67 -9.36 18.49 15.70
N ALA A 68 -10.50 18.95 16.22
CA ALA A 68 -10.61 20.19 17.00
C ALA A 68 -9.83 20.14 18.33
N LYS A 69 -9.96 19.08 19.14
CA LYS A 69 -9.20 18.94 20.40
C LYS A 69 -7.71 18.68 20.15
N ALA A 70 -7.36 18.02 19.05
CA ALA A 70 -5.96 17.82 18.64
C ALA A 70 -5.28 19.14 18.20
N LEU A 71 -6.05 20.08 17.65
CA LEU A 71 -5.62 21.44 17.32
C LEU A 71 -5.40 22.31 18.58
N GLU A 72 -6.23 22.11 19.61
CA GLU A 72 -6.12 22.82 20.90
C GLU A 72 -4.96 22.31 21.77
N ALA A 73 -4.64 21.01 21.70
CA ALA A 73 -3.62 20.42 22.56
C ALA A 73 -2.17 20.83 22.19
N GLU A 74 -1.81 20.93 20.90
CA GLU A 74 -0.41 21.10 20.47
C GLU A 74 -0.28 21.87 19.11
N PRO A 75 -0.58 23.17 19.02
CA PRO A 75 -0.56 23.93 17.76
C PRO A 75 0.82 23.91 17.04
N GLY A 76 1.93 23.83 17.78
CA GLY A 76 3.29 23.80 17.20
C GLY A 76 3.71 22.49 16.53
N ARG A 77 3.02 21.39 16.83
CA ARG A 77 3.43 20.04 16.37
C ARG A 77 2.90 19.70 14.97
N LEU A 78 1.78 20.32 14.57
CA LEU A 78 1.19 20.20 13.24
C LEU A 78 2.00 20.97 12.17
N PHE A 79 2.47 22.18 12.48
CA PHE A 79 3.33 22.96 11.57
C PHE A 79 4.69 22.29 11.32
N THR A 80 5.28 21.67 12.35
CA THR A 80 6.57 20.99 12.24
C THR A 80 6.49 19.68 11.46
N HIS A 81 5.40 18.90 11.59
CA HIS A 81 5.18 17.70 10.78
C HIS A 81 4.84 18.03 9.31
N ALA A 82 3.99 19.04 9.06
CA ALA A 82 3.67 19.48 7.71
C ALA A 82 4.91 20.01 6.97
N GLY A 83 5.76 20.81 7.65
CA GLY A 83 7.02 21.29 7.12
C GLY A 83 8.01 20.17 6.80
N LYS A 84 8.18 19.19 7.70
CA LYS A 84 9.08 18.04 7.47
C LYS A 84 8.66 17.19 6.26
N SER A 85 7.36 16.89 6.11
CA SER A 85 6.88 16.11 4.96
C SER A 85 7.03 16.84 3.62
N PHE A 86 6.92 18.17 3.62
CA PHE A 86 7.17 18.99 2.44
C PHE A 86 8.65 18.97 2.03
N VAL A 87 9.57 19.20 2.97
CA VAL A 87 11.01 19.19 2.72
C VAL A 87 11.47 17.84 2.16
N VAL A 88 11.04 16.73 2.75
CA VAL A 88 11.37 15.38 2.25
C VAL A 88 10.87 15.18 0.82
N SER A 89 9.67 15.67 0.49
CA SER A 89 9.13 15.56 -0.86
C SER A 89 9.94 16.39 -1.86
N VAL A 90 10.36 17.60 -1.50
CA VAL A 90 11.20 18.45 -2.34
C VAL A 90 12.57 17.79 -2.58
N VAL A 91 13.20 17.26 -1.53
CA VAL A 91 14.49 16.56 -1.63
C VAL A 91 14.38 15.34 -2.57
N LYS A 92 13.30 14.55 -2.48
CA LYS A 92 13.06 13.41 -3.39
C LYS A 92 12.96 13.87 -4.85
N VAL A 93 12.26 14.97 -5.12
CA VAL A 93 12.12 15.54 -6.47
C VAL A 93 13.47 16.05 -7.00
N LEU A 94 14.22 16.79 -6.19
CA LEU A 94 15.53 17.32 -6.57
C LEU A 94 16.55 16.21 -6.83
N LEU A 95 16.57 15.18 -5.97
CA LEU A 95 17.44 14.01 -6.17
C LEU A 95 17.09 13.26 -7.45
N ALA A 96 15.80 13.04 -7.71
CA ALA A 96 15.34 12.39 -8.93
C ALA A 96 15.71 13.18 -10.19
N LEU A 97 15.53 14.50 -10.15
CA LEU A 97 15.95 15.41 -11.22
C LEU A 97 17.45 15.35 -11.45
N LEU A 98 18.26 15.40 -10.38
CA LEU A 98 19.71 15.29 -10.45
C LEU A 98 20.14 13.95 -11.07
N CYS A 99 19.56 12.83 -10.63
CA CYS A 99 19.83 11.52 -11.20
C CYS A 99 19.48 11.47 -12.70
N LEU A 100 18.36 12.06 -13.11
CA LEU A 100 17.94 12.10 -14.51
C LEU A 100 18.91 12.92 -15.36
N VAL A 101 19.38 14.06 -14.86
CA VAL A 101 20.39 14.89 -15.54
C VAL A 101 21.72 14.15 -15.62
N LEU A 102 22.20 13.54 -14.53
CA LEU A 102 23.45 12.78 -14.52
C LEU A 102 23.41 11.56 -15.46
N ALA A 103 22.25 10.91 -15.60
CA ALA A 103 22.07 9.80 -16.53
C ALA A 103 22.25 10.20 -18.00
N THR A 104 22.16 11.49 -18.32
CA THR A 104 22.53 12.07 -19.63
C THR A 104 24.03 11.92 -19.90
N ALA A 105 24.85 12.06 -18.86
CA ALA A 105 26.31 11.99 -18.95
C ALA A 105 26.85 10.54 -18.81
N ALA A 106 26.14 9.68 -18.09
CA ALA A 106 26.66 8.38 -17.62
C ALA A 106 26.67 7.25 -18.68
N GLY A 107 26.19 7.47 -19.91
CA GLY A 107 26.28 6.46 -20.95
C GLY A 107 25.45 6.82 -22.17
N ARG A 108 26.15 7.10 -23.29
CA ARG A 108 25.55 7.28 -24.61
C ARG A 108 26.19 6.28 -25.57
N ILE A 109 25.39 5.36 -26.10
CA ILE A 109 25.82 4.48 -27.19
C ILE A 109 25.05 4.91 -28.43
N GLN A 110 25.73 5.57 -29.37
CA GLN A 110 25.12 5.96 -30.63
C GLN A 110 25.03 4.73 -31.53
N ILE A 111 23.82 4.41 -31.99
CA ILE A 111 23.64 3.40 -33.02
C ILE A 111 23.84 4.07 -34.38
N PRO A 112 24.71 3.54 -35.26
CA PRO A 112 24.86 4.06 -36.62
C PRO A 112 23.51 4.15 -37.33
N GLY A 113 23.20 5.31 -37.92
CA GLY A 113 21.95 5.54 -38.67
C GLY A 113 20.72 5.93 -37.85
N ASN A 114 20.79 6.00 -36.51
CA ASN A 114 19.71 6.56 -35.69
C ASN A 114 20.16 7.89 -35.07
N PRO A 115 19.38 8.99 -35.14
CA PRO A 115 19.70 10.23 -34.44
C PRO A 115 19.62 10.12 -32.91
N VAL A 116 18.90 9.12 -32.38
CA VAL A 116 18.68 8.92 -30.95
C VAL A 116 19.73 7.94 -30.39
N PRO A 117 20.52 8.32 -29.36
CA PRO A 117 21.43 7.38 -28.69
C PRO A 117 20.70 6.50 -27.68
N ILE A 118 21.25 5.32 -27.39
CA ILE A 118 20.86 4.55 -26.21
C ILE A 118 21.39 5.31 -24.97
N THR A 119 20.50 5.65 -24.03
CA THR A 119 20.85 6.38 -22.80
C THR A 119 20.43 5.64 -21.54
N LEU A 120 21.04 6.01 -20.41
CA LEU A 120 20.60 5.59 -19.08
C LEU A 120 19.40 6.40 -18.55
N GLN A 121 18.96 7.45 -19.24
CA GLN A 121 17.85 8.29 -18.81
C GLN A 121 16.56 7.48 -18.64
N THR A 122 16.25 6.57 -19.58
CA THR A 122 15.06 5.72 -19.48
C THR A 122 15.10 4.77 -18.28
N ALA A 123 16.29 4.31 -17.86
CA ALA A 123 16.44 3.51 -16.64
C ALA A 123 16.07 4.32 -15.39
N VAL A 124 16.53 5.58 -15.31
CA VAL A 124 16.20 6.47 -14.19
C VAL A 124 14.70 6.78 -14.18
N LEU A 125 14.07 7.00 -15.34
CA LEU A 125 12.63 7.19 -15.43
C LEU A 125 11.84 5.96 -14.98
N MET A 126 12.29 4.74 -15.30
CA MET A 126 11.68 3.50 -14.78
C MET A 126 11.77 3.44 -13.27
N CYS A 127 12.96 3.68 -12.69
CA CYS A 127 13.14 3.70 -11.25
C CYS A 127 12.26 4.77 -10.58
N MET A 128 12.22 5.99 -11.14
CA MET A 128 11.38 7.08 -10.65
C MET A 128 9.90 6.71 -10.70
N ALA A 129 9.41 6.12 -11.79
CA ALA A 129 7.99 5.80 -11.95
C ALA A 129 7.52 4.68 -11.01
N LEU A 130 8.42 3.78 -10.62
CA LEU A 130 8.13 2.72 -9.66
C LEU A 130 8.31 3.16 -8.19
N THR A 131 8.99 4.28 -7.93
CA THR A 131 9.35 4.69 -6.56
C THR A 131 8.79 6.05 -6.15
N LEU A 132 8.50 6.98 -7.05
CA LEU A 132 7.97 8.29 -6.70
C LEU A 132 6.45 8.33 -6.78
N SER A 133 5.84 9.19 -5.98
CA SER A 133 4.40 9.47 -6.11
C SER A 133 4.11 10.29 -7.37
N LEU A 134 2.86 10.24 -7.88
CA LEU A 134 2.45 10.99 -9.09
C LEU A 134 2.88 12.46 -9.07
N PRO A 135 2.63 13.24 -8.00
CA PRO A 135 3.05 14.65 -7.97
C PRO A 135 4.57 14.81 -8.01
N GLN A 136 5.32 13.92 -7.37
CA GLN A 136 6.78 13.98 -7.33
C GLN A 136 7.41 13.67 -8.68
N ILE A 137 6.94 12.60 -9.37
CA ILE A 137 7.46 12.28 -10.70
C ILE A 137 7.05 13.33 -11.73
N THR A 138 5.81 13.83 -11.66
CA THR A 138 5.35 14.93 -12.52
C THR A 138 6.23 16.16 -12.31
N ALA A 139 6.47 16.55 -11.06
CA ALA A 139 7.32 17.70 -10.75
C ALA A 139 8.76 17.50 -11.23
N ALA A 140 9.34 16.30 -11.04
CA ALA A 140 10.71 16.01 -11.47
C ALA A 140 10.85 16.05 -13.01
N VAL A 141 9.95 15.40 -13.75
CA VAL A 141 10.00 15.37 -15.22
C VAL A 141 9.64 16.74 -15.82
N ALA A 142 8.66 17.45 -15.25
CA ALA A 142 8.34 18.81 -15.68
C ALA A 142 9.52 19.77 -15.44
N SER A 143 10.20 19.65 -14.30
CA SER A 143 11.41 20.44 -14.01
C SER A 143 12.54 20.12 -14.98
N TYR A 144 12.70 18.85 -15.36
CA TYR A 144 13.67 18.43 -16.38
C TYR A 144 13.41 19.09 -17.74
N ILE A 145 12.15 19.10 -18.19
CA ILE A 145 11.76 19.78 -19.43
C ILE A 145 11.97 21.30 -19.32
N ALA A 146 11.58 21.89 -18.17
CA ALA A 146 11.75 23.32 -17.91
C ALA A 146 13.22 23.76 -17.91
N LEU A 147 14.14 22.96 -17.36
CA LEU A 147 15.58 23.22 -17.45
C LEU A 147 16.06 23.24 -18.90
N GLY A 148 15.60 22.30 -19.71
CA GLY A 148 15.91 22.29 -21.15
C GLY A 148 15.38 23.51 -21.90
N LEU A 149 14.14 23.93 -21.59
CA LEU A 149 13.55 25.17 -22.12
C LEU A 149 14.32 26.42 -21.69
N ALA A 150 14.84 26.45 -20.46
CA ALA A 150 15.68 27.52 -19.95
C ALA A 150 17.09 27.54 -20.57
N GLY A 151 17.40 26.61 -21.49
CA GLY A 151 18.65 26.60 -22.24
C GLY A 151 19.75 25.72 -21.65
N PHE A 152 19.50 25.02 -20.54
CA PHE A 152 20.49 24.12 -19.96
C PHE A 152 20.64 22.84 -20.81
N PRO A 153 21.88 22.34 -21.02
CA PRO A 153 22.16 21.16 -21.86
C PRO A 153 21.85 19.84 -21.13
N VAL A 154 20.59 19.67 -20.71
CA VAL A 154 20.15 18.53 -19.89
C VAL A 154 19.62 17.35 -20.71
N PHE A 155 19.35 17.53 -22.00
CA PHE A 155 18.88 16.44 -22.85
C PHE A 155 20.03 15.63 -23.44
N SER A 156 19.68 14.45 -23.93
CA SER A 156 20.64 13.54 -24.55
C SER A 156 21.47 14.23 -25.64
N GLY A 157 22.78 14.00 -25.64
CA GLY A 157 23.72 14.71 -26.50
C GLY A 157 24.13 16.10 -25.99
N PHE A 158 23.80 16.45 -24.74
CA PHE A 158 24.03 17.79 -24.16
C PHE A 158 23.33 18.91 -24.95
N ILE A 159 22.14 18.60 -25.46
CA ILE A 159 21.30 19.55 -26.20
C ILE A 159 20.32 20.20 -25.22
N SER A 160 19.97 21.47 -25.46
CA SER A 160 18.98 22.24 -24.70
C SER A 160 17.66 22.35 -25.46
N ALA A 161 17.08 23.54 -25.61
CA ALA A 161 15.75 23.77 -26.19
C ALA A 161 15.58 23.18 -27.61
N ALA A 162 16.66 23.08 -28.40
CA ALA A 162 16.60 22.50 -29.74
C ALA A 162 16.12 21.04 -29.76
N ALA A 163 16.36 20.26 -28.70
CA ALA A 163 15.87 18.89 -28.61
C ALA A 163 14.34 18.79 -28.47
N LEU A 164 13.68 19.86 -28.02
CA LEU A 164 12.23 19.90 -27.80
C LEU A 164 11.41 20.13 -29.07
N VAL A 165 12.06 20.53 -30.15
CA VAL A 165 11.46 20.74 -31.49
C VAL A 165 12.12 19.86 -32.56
N GLY A 166 13.11 19.04 -32.19
CA GLY A 166 13.82 18.14 -33.09
C GLY A 166 13.25 16.72 -33.14
N PRO A 167 13.90 15.80 -33.88
CA PRO A 167 13.46 14.41 -34.04
C PRO A 167 13.30 13.64 -32.72
N THR A 168 14.01 14.05 -31.67
CA THR A 168 13.96 13.46 -30.31
C THR A 168 12.84 14.02 -29.45
N ALA A 169 12.15 15.09 -29.88
CA ALA A 169 11.13 15.78 -29.09
C ALA A 169 10.03 14.84 -28.62
N GLY A 170 9.58 13.92 -29.48
CA GLY A 170 8.54 12.95 -29.14
C GLY A 170 8.93 12.03 -27.97
N TYR A 171 10.21 11.73 -27.79
CA TYR A 171 10.70 10.95 -26.65
C TYR A 171 10.73 11.81 -25.38
N ILE A 172 11.15 13.08 -25.47
CA ILE A 172 11.24 13.98 -24.31
C ILE A 172 9.86 14.34 -23.77
N TRP A 173 8.93 14.74 -24.65
CA TRP A 173 7.54 14.96 -24.27
C TRP A 173 6.86 13.65 -23.84
N GLY A 174 7.23 12.55 -24.50
CA GLY A 174 6.80 11.20 -24.15
C GLY A 174 7.21 10.77 -22.74
N PHE A 175 8.33 11.25 -22.19
CA PHE A 175 8.75 10.92 -20.82
C PHE A 175 7.68 11.27 -19.79
N LEU A 176 7.03 12.43 -19.92
CA LEU A 176 6.00 12.83 -18.98
C LEU A 176 4.78 11.90 -19.06
N VAL A 177 4.28 11.64 -20.28
CA VAL A 177 3.12 10.77 -20.49
C VAL A 177 3.43 9.33 -20.08
N ALA A 178 4.57 8.80 -20.50
CA ALA A 178 4.99 7.43 -20.25
C ALA A 178 5.24 7.17 -18.75
N THR A 179 5.89 8.08 -18.04
CA THR A 179 6.10 7.94 -16.59
C THR A 179 4.80 8.01 -15.81
N LEU A 180 3.84 8.85 -16.22
CA LEU A 180 2.51 8.89 -15.63
C LEU A 180 1.74 7.59 -15.84
N VAL A 181 1.74 7.07 -17.08
CA VAL A 181 1.12 5.78 -17.40
C VAL A 181 1.76 4.65 -16.59
N THR A 182 3.10 4.58 -16.56
CA THR A 182 3.82 3.60 -15.74
C THR A 182 3.46 3.74 -14.26
N ALA A 183 3.47 4.95 -13.70
CA ALA A 183 3.15 5.16 -12.29
C ALA A 183 1.71 4.75 -11.96
N VAL A 184 0.75 5.03 -12.84
CA VAL A 184 -0.66 4.64 -12.67
C VAL A 184 -0.83 3.12 -12.71
N ILE A 185 -0.23 2.42 -13.69
CA ILE A 185 -0.26 0.94 -13.76
C ILE A 185 0.52 0.33 -12.58
N ALA A 186 1.60 1.00 -12.17
CA ALA A 186 2.38 0.71 -10.98
C ALA A 186 1.63 1.05 -9.67
N GLY A 187 0.41 1.58 -9.74
CA GLY A 187 -0.47 1.76 -8.60
C GLY A 187 -0.12 2.96 -7.73
N ALA A 188 0.68 3.90 -8.23
CA ALA A 188 0.94 5.14 -7.55
C ALA A 188 -0.37 5.96 -7.48
N THR A 189 -0.86 6.23 -6.27
CA THR A 189 -2.00 7.13 -6.03
C THR A 189 -1.52 8.40 -5.30
N ARG A 190 -2.31 9.48 -5.34
CA ARG A 190 -1.92 10.87 -5.01
C ARG A 190 -1.64 11.07 -3.50
N SER A 191 -0.38 11.36 -3.14
CA SER A 191 0.21 12.01 -1.93
C SER A 191 -0.51 11.86 -0.57
N ARG A 192 0.16 11.42 0.52
CA ARG A 192 0.97 12.26 1.44
C ARG A 192 2.18 11.48 1.94
N SER A 193 3.38 12.03 1.73
CA SER A 193 4.69 11.32 1.72
C SER A 193 4.65 9.83 2.08
N ALA A 194 4.52 8.90 1.13
CA ALA A 194 3.51 8.76 0.07
C ALA A 194 3.95 7.63 -0.85
N VAL A 195 5.27 7.60 -1.13
CA VAL A 195 6.02 6.55 -1.83
C VAL A 195 5.78 5.18 -1.18
N ASP A 196 5.71 5.18 0.15
CA ASP A 196 5.87 4.01 1.00
C ASP A 196 4.57 3.24 1.29
N VAL A 197 3.41 3.91 1.22
CA VAL A 197 2.11 3.28 1.53
C VAL A 197 1.26 3.09 0.26
N ALA A 198 1.46 3.89 -0.79
CA ALA A 198 0.70 3.79 -2.03
C ALA A 198 1.19 2.64 -2.93
N ALA A 199 2.50 2.38 -3.02
CA ALA A 199 3.03 1.17 -3.67
C ALA A 199 2.62 -0.11 -2.92
N ALA A 200 2.53 -0.05 -1.59
CA ALA A 200 2.15 -1.16 -0.73
C ALA A 200 0.62 -1.44 -0.69
N ALA A 201 -0.24 -0.42 -0.81
CA ALA A 201 -1.69 -0.57 -0.75
C ALA A 201 -2.34 -0.89 -2.12
N SER A 202 -1.79 -0.35 -3.22
CA SER A 202 -2.29 -0.65 -4.57
C SER A 202 -1.90 -2.05 -5.04
N ALA A 203 -0.74 -2.56 -4.61
CA ALA A 203 -0.39 -3.97 -4.76
C ALA A 203 -1.38 -4.87 -3.99
N ARG A 204 -1.76 -4.51 -2.76
CA ARG A 204 -2.66 -5.34 -1.92
C ARG A 204 -4.13 -5.36 -2.38
N ARG A 205 -4.65 -4.27 -2.97
CA ARG A 205 -6.03 -4.21 -3.50
C ARG A 205 -6.21 -4.97 -4.82
N PHE A 206 -5.24 -4.87 -5.73
CA PHE A 206 -5.29 -5.61 -6.98
C PHE A 206 -5.01 -7.12 -6.76
N ASP A 207 -4.02 -7.46 -5.94
CA ASP A 207 -3.70 -8.84 -5.54
C ASP A 207 -4.86 -9.48 -4.76
N GLY A 208 -5.57 -8.72 -3.91
CA GLY A 208 -6.81 -9.16 -3.24
C GLY A 208 -7.95 -9.45 -4.22
N GLY A 209 -8.23 -8.53 -5.14
CA GLY A 209 -9.29 -8.72 -6.14
C GLY A 209 -9.00 -9.86 -7.13
N LEU A 210 -7.74 -10.02 -7.56
CA LEU A 210 -7.35 -11.14 -8.43
C LEU A 210 -7.42 -12.48 -7.70
N ARG A 211 -7.10 -12.51 -6.40
CA ARG A 211 -7.24 -13.70 -5.53
C ARG A 211 -8.69 -14.12 -5.31
N ASP A 212 -9.58 -13.15 -5.13
CA ASP A 212 -11.02 -13.41 -5.00
C ASP A 212 -11.61 -13.94 -6.31
N VAL A 213 -11.19 -13.38 -7.46
CA VAL A 213 -11.58 -13.88 -8.79
C VAL A 213 -11.02 -15.28 -9.07
N MET A 214 -9.79 -15.58 -8.63
CA MET A 214 -9.18 -16.91 -8.78
C MET A 214 -9.62 -17.93 -7.72
N GLY A 215 -10.56 -17.58 -6.83
CA GLY A 215 -11.11 -18.51 -5.84
C GLY A 215 -10.12 -18.94 -4.74
N ILE A 216 -9.04 -18.18 -4.51
CA ILE A 216 -8.05 -18.46 -3.47
C ILE A 216 -8.55 -17.89 -2.14
N GLY A 217 -9.62 -18.49 -1.62
CA GLY A 217 -10.25 -18.10 -0.36
C GLY A 217 -9.34 -18.31 0.86
N SER A 218 -9.64 -17.58 1.94
CA SER A 218 -8.97 -17.51 3.24
C SER A 218 -8.91 -18.82 4.05
N GLY A 219 -9.08 -19.98 3.40
CA GLY A 219 -9.05 -21.31 4.00
C GLY A 219 -7.64 -21.89 4.14
N ARG A 220 -7.36 -22.39 5.35
CA ARG A 220 -6.25 -23.26 5.77
C ARG A 220 -4.84 -22.65 5.86
N ARG A 221 -4.31 -22.77 7.09
CA ARG A 221 -3.04 -22.35 7.69
C ARG A 221 -1.77 -22.95 7.03
N GLY A 222 -1.89 -23.66 5.91
CA GLY A 222 -0.77 -24.28 5.19
C GLY A 222 -0.17 -23.34 4.15
N SER A 223 1.08 -22.93 4.37
CA SER A 223 1.95 -22.12 3.48
C SER A 223 1.82 -20.59 3.53
N ARG A 224 2.06 -19.98 4.71
CA ARG A 224 2.41 -18.53 4.78
C ARG A 224 3.52 -18.13 3.79
N ILE A 225 4.51 -19.02 3.59
CA ILE A 225 5.64 -18.79 2.69
C ILE A 225 5.19 -18.72 1.21
N SER A 226 4.32 -19.64 0.77
CA SER A 226 3.77 -19.62 -0.61
C SER A 226 2.97 -18.35 -0.89
N ARG A 227 2.17 -17.89 0.08
CA ARG A 227 1.38 -16.66 -0.05
C ARG A 227 2.23 -15.39 -0.19
N GLN A 228 3.39 -15.34 0.48
CA GLN A 228 4.31 -14.20 0.45
C GLN A 228 5.14 -14.17 -0.83
N VAL A 229 5.62 -15.32 -1.29
CA VAL A 229 6.31 -15.45 -2.58
C VAL A 229 5.37 -15.11 -3.73
N PHE A 230 4.14 -15.62 -3.72
CA PHE A 230 3.14 -15.35 -4.75
C PHE A 230 2.81 -13.85 -4.88
N SER A 231 2.62 -13.14 -3.76
CA SER A 231 2.33 -11.70 -3.77
C SER A 231 3.51 -10.86 -4.31
N ARG A 232 4.75 -11.28 -4.04
CA ARG A 232 5.95 -10.64 -4.63
C ARG A 232 6.02 -10.85 -6.14
N VAL A 233 5.72 -12.05 -6.61
CA VAL A 233 5.66 -12.34 -8.06
C VAL A 233 4.60 -11.50 -8.75
N LEU A 234 3.40 -11.38 -8.17
CA LEU A 234 2.33 -10.57 -8.74
C LEU A 234 2.66 -9.07 -8.76
N THR A 235 3.36 -8.59 -7.73
CA THR A 235 3.82 -7.20 -7.66
C THR A 235 4.88 -6.91 -8.73
N LEU A 236 5.85 -7.81 -8.89
CA LEU A 236 6.90 -7.69 -9.89
C LEU A 236 6.38 -7.80 -11.31
N SER A 237 5.45 -8.72 -11.58
CA SER A 237 4.83 -8.85 -12.90
C SER A 237 4.07 -7.59 -13.28
N ARG A 238 3.35 -6.98 -12.33
CA ARG A 238 2.65 -5.72 -12.52
C ARG A 238 3.61 -4.55 -12.77
N PHE A 239 4.74 -4.48 -12.05
CA PHE A 239 5.77 -3.47 -12.32
C PHE A 239 6.45 -3.65 -13.67
N ALA A 240 6.75 -4.89 -14.05
CA ALA A 240 7.28 -5.21 -15.37
C ALA A 240 6.29 -4.77 -16.46
N LEU A 241 5.01 -5.09 -16.30
CA LEU A 241 3.94 -4.66 -17.18
C LEU A 241 3.82 -3.13 -17.24
N ALA A 242 3.92 -2.44 -16.09
CA ALA A 242 3.87 -0.99 -16.02
C ALA A 242 5.01 -0.33 -16.79
N CYS A 243 6.24 -0.83 -16.65
CA CYS A 243 7.39 -0.34 -17.41
C CYS A 243 7.26 -0.64 -18.90
N PHE A 244 6.75 -1.82 -19.25
CA PHE A 244 6.53 -2.20 -20.64
C PHE A 244 5.47 -1.34 -21.32
N VAL A 245 4.30 -1.14 -20.70
CA VAL A 245 3.19 -0.38 -21.31
C VAL A 245 3.49 1.13 -21.34
N GLY A 246 4.00 1.70 -20.24
CA GLY A 246 4.30 3.13 -20.20
C GLY A 246 5.61 3.46 -20.91
N LEU A 247 6.73 3.12 -20.30
CA LEU A 247 8.06 3.57 -20.75
C LEU A 247 8.60 2.87 -22.00
N MET A 248 8.10 1.69 -22.37
CA MET A 248 8.42 1.12 -23.68
C MET A 248 7.32 1.52 -24.67
N LEU A 249 6.15 0.89 -24.62
CA LEU A 249 5.13 1.06 -25.66
C LEU A 249 4.72 2.54 -25.85
N THR A 250 4.27 3.22 -24.79
CA THR A 250 3.78 4.62 -24.91
C THR A 250 4.90 5.57 -25.36
N GLN A 251 6.10 5.42 -24.78
CA GLN A 251 7.23 6.28 -25.13
C GLN A 251 7.71 6.07 -26.57
N TYR A 252 7.89 4.81 -27.01
CA TYR A 252 8.30 4.52 -28.39
C TYR A 252 7.22 4.94 -29.38
N THR A 253 5.94 4.77 -29.06
CA THR A 253 4.85 5.25 -29.93
C THR A 253 4.94 6.77 -30.12
N MET A 254 5.04 7.57 -29.06
CA MET A 254 5.17 9.02 -29.20
C MET A 254 6.47 9.44 -29.91
N GLY A 255 7.59 8.81 -29.54
CA GLY A 255 8.90 9.10 -30.11
C GLY A 255 8.96 8.81 -31.60
N ILE A 256 8.58 7.60 -32.01
CA ILE A 256 8.61 7.15 -33.42
C ILE A 256 7.62 7.96 -34.25
N LEU A 257 6.41 8.23 -33.76
CA LEU A 257 5.43 9.02 -34.52
C LEU A 257 5.90 10.45 -34.78
N MET A 258 6.42 11.13 -33.75
CA MET A 258 6.96 12.48 -33.92
C MET A 258 8.20 12.49 -34.82
N GLN A 259 9.08 11.50 -34.67
CA GLN A 259 10.28 11.38 -35.50
C GLN A 259 9.93 11.10 -36.96
N ALA A 260 8.93 10.24 -37.24
CA ALA A 260 8.43 9.99 -38.58
C ALA A 260 7.85 11.25 -39.21
N PHE A 261 7.08 12.01 -38.42
CA PHE A 261 6.48 13.27 -38.85
C PHE A 261 7.53 14.33 -39.22
N LEU A 262 8.58 14.47 -38.41
CA LEU A 262 9.62 15.49 -38.62
C LEU A 262 10.67 15.10 -39.67
N THR A 263 11.00 13.82 -39.81
CA THR A 263 12.08 13.36 -40.71
C THR A 263 11.57 12.84 -42.05
N HIS A 264 10.24 12.68 -42.20
CA HIS A 264 9.59 12.06 -43.36
C HIS A 264 10.05 10.62 -43.66
N VAL A 265 10.72 9.97 -42.69
CA VAL A 265 11.10 8.56 -42.77
C VAL A 265 9.88 7.69 -42.43
N SER A 266 9.75 6.54 -43.11
CA SER A 266 8.63 5.62 -42.87
C SER A 266 8.63 5.09 -41.43
N VAL A 267 7.44 4.98 -40.83
CA VAL A 267 7.26 4.45 -39.47
C VAL A 267 7.83 3.03 -39.34
N SER A 268 7.62 2.18 -40.36
CA SER A 268 8.12 0.81 -40.39
C SER A 268 9.64 0.73 -40.29
N SER A 269 10.36 1.62 -41.00
CA SER A 269 11.82 1.71 -40.91
C SER A 269 12.26 2.12 -39.51
N LEU A 270 11.60 3.10 -38.90
CA LEU A 270 11.94 3.57 -37.56
C LEU A 270 11.72 2.49 -36.50
N ILE A 271 10.66 1.68 -36.61
CA ILE A 271 10.44 0.54 -35.71
C ILE A 271 11.62 -0.45 -35.79
N MET A 272 12.09 -0.77 -36.99
CA MET A 272 13.21 -1.70 -37.19
C MET A 272 14.51 -1.18 -36.57
N VAL A 273 14.78 0.12 -36.74
CA VAL A 273 15.96 0.77 -36.17
C VAL A 273 15.85 0.93 -34.64
N SER A 274 14.63 0.93 -34.09
CA SER A 274 14.37 1.02 -32.65
C SER A 274 14.48 -0.32 -31.90
N LEU A 275 14.53 -1.46 -32.60
CA LEU A 275 14.61 -2.79 -31.96
C LEU A 275 15.79 -2.96 -30.97
N PRO A 276 17.02 -2.50 -31.26
CA PRO A 276 18.12 -2.61 -30.30
C PRO A 276 17.87 -1.83 -29.01
N PHE A 277 17.14 -0.71 -29.09
CA PHE A 277 16.79 0.08 -27.91
C PHE A 277 15.78 -0.66 -27.03
N LEU A 278 14.83 -1.38 -27.65
CA LEU A 278 13.86 -2.21 -26.94
C LEU A 278 14.53 -3.35 -26.16
N ALA A 279 15.55 -3.97 -26.75
CA ALA A 279 16.37 -4.97 -26.07
C ALA A 279 17.15 -4.36 -24.89
N ALA A 280 17.80 -3.21 -25.10
CA ALA A 280 18.50 -2.50 -24.04
C ALA A 280 17.56 -2.06 -22.90
N ASP A 281 16.36 -1.59 -23.22
CA ASP A 281 15.35 -1.21 -22.23
C ASP A 281 14.82 -2.42 -21.45
N SER A 282 14.74 -3.60 -22.07
CA SER A 282 14.36 -4.84 -21.36
C SER A 282 15.34 -5.17 -20.22
N ILE A 283 16.64 -4.92 -20.42
CA ILE A 283 17.67 -5.06 -19.37
C ILE A 283 17.45 -4.02 -18.27
N LYS A 284 17.11 -2.77 -18.63
CA LYS A 284 16.83 -1.69 -17.67
C LYS A 284 15.61 -1.98 -16.82
N VAL A 285 14.59 -2.64 -17.36
CA VAL A 285 13.41 -3.08 -16.58
C VAL A 285 13.85 -4.00 -15.45
N VAL A 286 14.71 -4.98 -15.72
CA VAL A 286 15.24 -5.88 -14.68
C VAL A 286 15.95 -5.09 -13.57
N PHE A 287 16.79 -4.14 -13.96
CA PHE A 287 17.46 -3.26 -12.99
C PHE A 287 16.46 -2.44 -12.15
N ALA A 288 15.45 -1.85 -12.78
CA ALA A 288 14.43 -1.06 -12.09
C ALA A 288 13.61 -1.91 -11.09
N LEU A 289 13.32 -3.17 -11.44
CA LEU A 289 12.64 -4.10 -10.54
C LEU A 289 13.51 -4.44 -9.32
N ILE A 290 14.81 -4.72 -9.51
CA ILE A 290 15.75 -5.00 -8.42
C ILE A 290 15.88 -3.76 -7.50
N PHE A 291 16.02 -2.58 -8.10
CA PHE A 291 16.07 -1.32 -7.38
C PHE A 291 14.81 -1.11 -6.54
N SER A 292 13.63 -1.31 -7.12
CA SER A 292 12.35 -1.18 -6.43
C SER A 292 12.22 -2.15 -5.24
N LEU A 293 12.63 -3.42 -5.41
CA LEU A 293 12.65 -4.39 -4.31
C LEU A 293 13.59 -3.98 -3.17
N THR A 294 14.73 -3.37 -3.51
CA THR A 294 15.71 -2.92 -2.52
C THR A 294 15.16 -1.75 -1.70
N CYS A 295 14.51 -0.80 -2.37
CA CYS A 295 13.80 0.29 -1.70
C CYS A 295 12.71 -0.24 -0.76
N MET A 296 11.91 -1.22 -1.20
CA MET A 296 10.85 -1.81 -0.37
C MET A 296 11.40 -2.45 0.91
N LYS A 297 12.51 -3.20 0.81
CA LYS A 297 13.16 -3.82 1.98
C LYS A 297 13.70 -2.79 2.96
N PHE A 298 14.27 -1.69 2.45
CA PHE A 298 14.81 -0.63 3.28
C PHE A 298 13.71 0.04 4.12
N VAL A 299 12.57 0.34 3.50
CA VAL A 299 11.40 0.90 4.18
C VAL A 299 10.85 -0.05 5.25
N GLU A 300 10.72 -1.34 4.92
CA GLU A 300 10.25 -2.36 5.87
C GLU A 300 11.16 -2.45 7.12
N SER A 301 12.47 -2.23 6.95
CA SER A 301 13.42 -2.22 8.07
C SER A 301 13.32 -0.99 8.97
N THR A 302 12.91 0.16 8.43
CA THR A 302 12.75 1.40 9.20
C THR A 302 11.43 1.47 9.97
N ASP A 303 10.40 0.74 9.52
CA ASP A 303 9.08 0.71 10.16
C ASP A 303 8.93 -0.39 11.23
N ALA A 304 9.95 -1.24 11.43
CA ALA A 304 9.93 -2.26 12.45
C ALA A 304 9.93 -1.60 13.86
N PRO A 305 8.95 -1.90 14.73
CA PRO A 305 8.91 -1.34 16.08
C PRO A 305 10.19 -1.71 16.83
N SER A 306 10.81 -0.74 17.51
CA SER A 306 12.02 -0.99 18.30
C SER A 306 11.70 -1.95 19.43
N GLU A 307 12.02 -3.22 19.25
CA GLU A 307 11.95 -4.24 20.29
C GLU A 307 13.14 -4.06 21.25
N LYS A 308 13.19 -2.89 21.92
CA LYS A 308 14.09 -2.60 23.05
C LYS A 308 13.38 -1.64 23.99
N GLY A 309 12.64 -2.24 24.90
CA GLY A 309 11.98 -1.58 26.00
C GLY A 309 11.55 -2.63 27.00
N GLU A 310 12.53 -3.30 27.61
CA GLU A 310 12.52 -3.91 28.95
C GLU A 310 13.95 -4.34 29.32
#